data_AF-A0A1I1EHI3-F1
#
_entry.id   AF-A0A1I1EHI3-F1
#
_cell.length_a   1.000
_cell.length_b   1.000
_cell.length_c   1.000
_cell.angle_alpha   90.00
_cell.angle_beta   90.00
_cell.angle_gamma   90.00
#
_symmetry.space_group_name_H-M   'P 1'
#
loop_
_entity.id
_entity.type
_entity.pdbx_description
1 polymer ?
#
loop_
_entity_poly.entity_id
_entity_poly.type
_entity_poly.pdbx_seq_one_letter_code
_entity_poly.pdbx_strand_id
1 'polypeptide(L)'
;MALLRATAIPNRIHGFTIDKALQKGAITGIWYKLSPQNILHSWIEVWVNEQWYFLEGVILDKSYLTKLQKENSDCKTTFCGFGVYTDNFENPPIEWNLNNTFIQDKGINQDFGVFDTPDEFYSKHQQKLNAFKRFAFQHIVRHIMNNNVERIRNKSVTNLKN
;
A
#
# COMPACT_ATOMS: atom_id res chain seq x y z
N MET A 1 2.48 -15.23 -0.82
CA MET A 1 1.73 -16.51 -0.99
C MET A 1 2.59 -17.64 -1.52
N ALA A 2 3.28 -17.51 -2.67
CA ALA A 2 4.08 -18.62 -3.24
C ALA A 2 5.07 -19.24 -2.23
N LEU A 3 5.86 -18.41 -1.54
CA LEU A 3 6.79 -18.87 -0.48
C LEU A 3 6.04 -19.55 0.69
N LEU A 4 4.96 -18.94 1.18
CA LEU A 4 4.14 -19.50 2.26
C LEU A 4 3.57 -20.87 1.90
N ARG A 5 3.11 -21.05 0.66
CA ARG A 5 2.62 -22.33 0.15
C ARG A 5 3.75 -23.36 0.06
N ALA A 6 4.93 -22.96 -0.40
CA ALA A 6 6.11 -23.85 -0.47
C ALA A 6 6.52 -24.36 0.92
N THR A 7 6.30 -23.57 1.98
CA THR A 7 6.55 -23.96 3.37
C THR A 7 5.31 -24.52 4.08
N ALA A 8 4.25 -24.87 3.35
CA ALA A 8 2.99 -25.43 3.89
C ALA A 8 2.30 -24.55 4.96
N ILE A 9 2.54 -23.23 4.96
CA ILE A 9 1.83 -22.28 5.83
C ILE A 9 0.48 -21.95 5.15
N PRO A 10 -0.67 -22.23 5.79
CA PRO A 10 -1.95 -21.87 5.20
C PRO A 10 -2.06 -20.35 5.03
N ASN A 11 -2.49 -19.93 3.86
CA ASN A 11 -2.57 -18.52 3.49
C ASN A 11 -3.71 -18.26 2.51
N ARG A 12 -4.28 -17.05 2.57
CA ARG A 12 -5.33 -16.56 1.67
C ARG A 12 -5.07 -15.10 1.32
N ILE A 13 -5.70 -14.60 0.27
CA ILE A 13 -5.63 -13.19 -0.13
C ILE A 13 -6.94 -12.51 0.23
N HIS A 14 -6.86 -11.33 0.82
CA HIS A 14 -8.02 -10.48 1.07
C HIS A 14 -8.02 -9.38 0.02
N GLY A 15 -9.08 -9.31 -0.77
CA GLY A 15 -9.22 -8.37 -1.87
C GLY A 15 -10.14 -7.21 -1.52
N PHE A 16 -9.78 -6.00 -1.94
CA PHE A 16 -10.59 -4.80 -1.69
C PHE A 16 -10.21 -3.69 -2.68
N THR A 17 -10.93 -2.56 -2.64
CA THR A 17 -10.44 -1.31 -3.21
C THR A 17 -10.14 -0.28 -2.13
N ILE A 18 -9.16 0.57 -2.43
CA ILE A 18 -8.80 1.73 -1.61
C ILE A 18 -9.08 3.04 -2.36
N ASP A 19 -9.29 4.11 -1.61
CA ASP A 19 -9.39 5.45 -2.18
C ASP A 19 -8.02 5.97 -2.65
N LYS A 20 -7.98 6.60 -3.82
CA LYS A 20 -6.75 7.21 -4.36
C LYS A 20 -6.12 8.26 -3.47
N ALA A 21 -6.86 8.84 -2.52
CA ALA A 21 -6.31 9.72 -1.49
C ALA A 21 -5.07 9.12 -0.83
N LEU A 22 -5.04 7.81 -0.65
CA LEU A 22 -3.90 7.08 -0.10
C LEU A 22 -2.63 7.23 -0.96
N GLN A 23 -2.76 7.40 -2.27
CA GLN A 23 -1.63 7.61 -3.20
C GLN A 23 -1.26 9.08 -3.39
N LYS A 24 -1.99 10.02 -2.79
CA LYS A 24 -1.70 11.46 -2.90
C LYS A 24 -0.30 11.73 -2.37
N GLY A 25 0.53 12.44 -3.15
CA GLY A 25 1.91 12.74 -2.77
C GLY A 25 2.91 11.70 -3.29
N ALA A 26 2.55 10.42 -3.39
CA ALA A 26 3.32 9.43 -4.17
C ALA A 26 3.13 9.67 -5.68
N ILE A 27 1.89 9.92 -6.09
CA ILE A 27 1.52 10.43 -7.41
C ILE A 27 1.10 11.90 -7.25
N THR A 28 1.57 12.77 -8.15
CA THR A 28 1.34 14.22 -8.07
C THR A 28 0.77 14.81 -9.37
N GLY A 29 0.27 16.04 -9.28
CA GLY A 29 -0.13 16.84 -10.44
C GLY A 29 -1.23 16.22 -11.29
N ILE A 30 -1.08 16.32 -12.61
CA ILE A 30 -2.07 15.81 -13.58
C ILE A 30 -2.25 14.29 -13.46
N TRP A 31 -1.19 13.55 -13.14
CA TRP A 31 -1.23 12.10 -13.03
C TRP A 31 -2.13 11.64 -11.88
N TYR A 32 -2.09 12.34 -10.74
CA TYR A 32 -3.00 12.06 -9.61
C TYR A 32 -4.46 12.35 -9.97
N LYS A 33 -4.72 13.43 -10.72
CA LYS A 33 -6.07 13.76 -11.18
C LYS A 33 -6.64 12.69 -12.12
N LEU A 34 -5.80 12.14 -13.00
CA LEU A 34 -6.18 11.12 -13.97
C LEU A 34 -6.30 9.71 -13.38
N SER A 35 -5.71 9.46 -12.20
CA SER A 35 -5.81 8.20 -11.48
C SER A 35 -7.27 7.82 -11.16
N PRO A 36 -7.63 6.53 -11.23
CA PRO A 36 -8.93 6.04 -10.78
C PRO A 36 -9.22 6.43 -9.34
N GLN A 37 -10.49 6.66 -8.99
CA GLN A 37 -10.88 6.95 -7.61
C GLN A 37 -10.66 5.74 -6.71
N ASN A 38 -11.09 4.56 -7.17
CA ASN A 38 -10.97 3.30 -6.45
C ASN A 38 -9.85 2.48 -7.09
N ILE A 39 -8.92 2.04 -6.26
CA ILE A 39 -7.74 1.29 -6.69
C ILE A 39 -7.85 -0.12 -6.11
N LEU A 40 -7.80 -1.12 -6.98
CA LEU A 40 -7.78 -2.52 -6.59
C LEU A 40 -6.52 -2.82 -5.79
N HIS A 41 -6.69 -3.38 -4.60
CA HIS A 41 -5.62 -3.68 -3.67
C HIS A 41 -5.91 -4.97 -2.91
N SER A 42 -4.91 -5.43 -2.16
CA SER A 42 -5.02 -6.67 -1.39
C SER A 42 -3.95 -6.75 -0.30
N TRP A 43 -4.22 -7.55 0.72
CA TRP A 43 -3.21 -8.06 1.65
C TRP A 43 -3.25 -9.59 1.70
N ILE A 44 -2.24 -10.18 2.33
CA ILE A 44 -2.18 -11.62 2.59
C ILE A 44 -2.59 -11.90 4.02
N GLU A 45 -3.35 -12.95 4.24
CA GLU A 45 -3.61 -13.48 5.57
C GLU A 45 -2.89 -14.82 5.74
N VAL A 46 -2.31 -15.05 6.91
CA VAL A 46 -1.57 -16.28 7.25
C VAL A 46 -2.14 -16.93 8.49
N TRP A 47 -2.24 -18.27 8.48
CA TRP A 47 -2.69 -19.04 9.63
C TRP A 47 -1.50 -19.51 10.45
N VAL A 48 -1.38 -19.01 11.67
CA VAL A 48 -0.29 -19.33 12.61
C VAL A 48 -0.89 -19.37 14.01
N ASN A 49 -0.53 -20.36 14.84
CA ASN A 49 -1.02 -20.47 16.23
C ASN A 49 -2.55 -20.35 16.36
N GLU A 50 -3.27 -21.13 15.55
CA GLU A 50 -4.74 -21.22 15.58
C GLU A 50 -5.49 -19.91 15.27
N GLN A 51 -4.82 -18.95 14.62
CA GLN A 51 -5.44 -17.67 14.24
C GLN A 51 -4.94 -17.15 12.89
N TRP A 52 -5.78 -16.32 12.26
CA TRP A 52 -5.43 -15.59 11.04
C TRP A 52 -4.78 -14.25 11.38
N TYR A 53 -3.60 -14.00 10.82
CA TYR A 53 -2.91 -12.71 10.88
C TYR A 53 -2.94 -11.99 9.55
N PHE A 54 -3.21 -10.69 9.57
CA PHE A 54 -3.27 -9.86 8.37
C PHE A 54 -1.91 -9.20 8.13
N LEU A 55 -1.38 -9.39 6.92
CA LEU A 55 -0.07 -8.92 6.50
C LEU A 55 -0.24 -7.83 5.43
N GLU A 56 -0.46 -6.59 5.88
CA GLU A 56 -0.41 -5.40 5.03
C GLU A 56 1.03 -4.93 4.76
N GLY A 57 1.18 -3.76 4.15
CA GLY A 57 2.48 -3.09 4.04
C GLY A 57 3.38 -3.66 2.95
N VAL A 58 2.87 -4.51 2.06
CA VAL A 58 3.64 -5.12 0.96
C VAL A 58 4.28 -4.10 -0.01
N ILE A 59 3.86 -2.83 0.04
CA ILE A 59 4.40 -1.73 -0.78
C ILE A 59 5.41 -0.86 -0.03
N LEU A 60 5.26 -0.71 1.29
CA LEU A 60 5.99 0.29 2.09
C LEU A 60 7.10 -0.37 2.90
N ASP A 61 8.34 0.04 2.67
CA ASP A 61 9.45 -0.34 3.54
C ASP A 61 9.69 0.65 4.69
N LYS A 62 10.38 0.17 5.72
CA LYS A 62 10.69 0.95 6.93
C LYS A 62 11.52 2.21 6.64
N SER A 63 12.42 2.16 5.65
CA SER A 63 13.26 3.31 5.30
C SER A 63 12.40 4.45 4.75
N TYR A 64 11.53 4.12 3.80
CA TYR A 64 10.58 5.06 3.21
C TYR A 64 9.63 5.66 4.26
N LEU A 65 9.03 4.82 5.12
CA LEU A 65 8.16 5.29 6.20
C LEU A 65 8.89 6.24 7.16
N THR A 66 10.12 5.88 7.58
CA THR A 66 10.94 6.72 8.47
C THR A 66 11.18 8.11 7.87
N LYS A 67 11.38 8.20 6.54
CA LYS A 67 11.57 9.48 5.86
C LYS A 67 10.28 10.29 5.80
N LEU A 68 9.15 9.64 5.52
CA LEU A 68 7.84 10.30 5.56
C LEU A 68 7.52 10.86 6.95
N GLN A 69 7.77 10.09 8.01
CA GLN A 69 7.58 10.53 9.39
C GLN A 69 8.47 11.75 9.73
N LYS A 70 9.70 11.79 9.20
CA LYS A 70 10.60 12.94 9.38
C LYS A 70 10.14 14.18 8.61
N GLU A 71 9.65 14.01 7.38
CA GLU A 71 9.12 15.12 6.56
C GLU A 71 7.81 15.70 7.11
N ASN A 72 7.08 14.90 7.88
CA ASN A 72 5.80 15.28 8.47
C ASN A 72 5.87 15.15 10.00
N SER A 73 6.95 15.65 10.60
CA SER A 73 7.24 15.47 12.04
C SER A 73 6.16 16.00 12.97
N ASP A 74 5.37 16.96 12.51
CA ASP A 74 4.28 17.59 13.26
C ASP A 74 3.02 16.70 13.27
N CYS A 75 2.93 15.72 12.37
CA CYS A 75 1.86 14.74 12.32
C CYS A 75 2.27 13.48 13.08
N LYS A 76 1.52 13.15 14.13
CA LYS A 76 1.75 11.95 14.96
C LYS A 76 0.64 10.91 14.89
N THR A 77 -0.58 11.38 14.61
CA THR A 77 -1.80 10.59 14.65
C THR A 77 -2.24 10.20 13.24
N THR A 78 -3.30 10.82 12.73
CA THR A 78 -3.89 10.46 11.44
C THR A 78 -3.07 11.04 10.29
N PHE A 79 -2.56 10.16 9.44
CA PHE A 79 -1.87 10.49 8.21
C PHE A 79 -2.49 9.75 7.04
N CYS A 80 -2.72 10.45 5.91
CA CYS A 80 -3.25 9.87 4.68
C CYS A 80 -2.53 10.44 3.46
N GLY A 81 -1.90 9.56 2.68
CA GLY A 81 -1.11 9.89 1.50
C GLY A 81 0.16 9.07 1.43
N PHE A 82 0.90 9.20 0.33
CA PHE A 82 2.20 8.55 0.12
C PHE A 82 2.20 7.03 0.29
N GLY A 83 1.06 6.37 0.06
CA GLY A 83 0.92 4.93 0.30
C GLY A 83 0.48 4.58 1.72
N VAL A 84 0.29 5.54 2.63
CA VAL A 84 -0.04 5.34 4.03
C VAL A 84 -1.44 5.88 4.32
N TYR A 85 -2.24 5.14 5.08
CA TYR A 85 -3.39 5.66 5.81
C TYR A 85 -3.51 4.96 7.16
N THR A 86 -3.16 5.67 8.24
CA THR A 86 -3.20 5.17 9.62
C THR A 86 -3.58 6.27 10.60
N ASP A 87 -4.16 5.91 11.75
CA ASP A 87 -4.44 6.81 12.88
C ASP A 87 -3.28 6.90 13.90
N ASN A 88 -2.20 6.13 13.68
CA ASN A 88 -0.98 6.16 14.50
C ASN A 88 0.24 6.24 13.59
N PHE A 89 0.45 7.42 12.99
CA PHE A 89 1.55 7.64 12.04
C PHE A 89 2.92 7.62 12.69
N GLU A 90 3.05 7.94 13.97
CA GLU A 90 4.33 7.88 14.69
C GLU A 90 4.82 6.44 14.88
N ASN A 91 3.92 5.50 15.21
CA ASN A 91 4.28 4.11 15.44
C ASN A 91 3.21 3.14 14.93
N PRO A 92 3.00 3.06 13.60
CA PRO A 92 2.02 2.16 13.05
C PRO A 92 2.46 0.71 13.23
N PRO A 93 1.52 -0.24 13.38
CA PRO A 93 1.84 -1.65 13.57
C PRO A 93 2.30 -2.26 12.24
N ILE A 94 3.54 -2.01 11.82
CA ILE A 94 4.09 -2.51 10.55
C ILE A 94 5.06 -3.69 10.73
N GLU A 95 5.52 -3.91 11.96
CA GLU A 95 6.36 -5.07 12.27
C GLU A 95 5.49 -6.23 12.75
N TRP A 96 5.79 -7.41 12.21
CA TRP A 96 5.13 -8.64 12.58
C TRP A 96 5.82 -9.30 13.77
N ASN A 97 5.08 -9.45 14.86
CA ASN A 97 5.43 -10.18 16.06
C ASN A 97 4.18 -10.90 16.58
N LEU A 98 3.62 -11.80 15.77
CA LEU A 98 2.35 -12.47 16.06
C LEU A 98 1.19 -11.47 16.28
N ASN A 99 1.18 -10.40 15.48
CA ASN A 99 0.13 -9.39 15.43
C ASN A 99 -0.30 -9.14 13.96
N ASN A 100 -1.46 -8.52 13.79
CA ASN A 100 -1.83 -7.96 12.50
C ASN A 100 -0.94 -6.75 12.19
N THR A 101 -0.58 -6.59 10.93
CA THR A 101 0.10 -5.40 10.44
C THR A 101 -0.86 -4.53 9.65
N PHE A 102 -0.84 -3.22 9.90
CA PHE A 102 -1.76 -2.27 9.29
C PHE A 102 -1.08 -0.94 9.01
N ILE A 103 -1.29 -0.44 7.79
CA ILE A 103 -0.79 0.86 7.34
C ILE A 103 -1.64 1.45 6.20
N GLN A 104 -2.62 0.71 5.67
CA GLN A 104 -3.47 1.09 4.54
C GLN A 104 -4.96 0.78 4.75
N ASP A 105 -5.31 -0.01 5.78
CA ASP A 105 -6.67 -0.48 6.08
C ASP A 105 -7.72 0.64 6.10
N LYS A 106 -7.36 1.81 6.65
CA LYS A 106 -8.25 2.98 6.71
C LYS A 106 -8.65 3.53 5.34
N GLY A 107 -7.88 3.19 4.30
CA GLY A 107 -8.16 3.56 2.92
C GLY A 107 -9.18 2.69 2.23
N ILE A 108 -9.59 1.55 2.81
CA ILE A 108 -10.56 0.63 2.20
C ILE A 108 -11.89 1.33 2.00
N ASN A 109 -12.39 1.28 0.77
CA ASN A 109 -13.69 1.84 0.42
C ASN A 109 -14.64 0.81 -0.24
N GLN A 110 -14.16 -0.39 -0.53
CA GLN A 110 -14.98 -1.54 -0.88
C GLN A 110 -14.25 -2.84 -0.54
N ASP A 111 -14.86 -3.68 0.27
CA ASP A 111 -14.31 -4.98 0.66
C ASP A 111 -14.90 -6.10 -0.23
N PHE A 112 -14.04 -6.96 -0.79
CA PHE A 112 -14.44 -8.14 -1.59
C PHE A 112 -14.30 -9.46 -0.82
N GLY A 113 -13.73 -9.44 0.37
CA GLY A 113 -13.49 -10.60 1.22
C GLY A 113 -12.25 -11.40 0.81
N VAL A 114 -12.27 -12.67 1.20
CA VAL A 114 -11.12 -13.58 1.10
C VAL A 114 -11.24 -14.53 -0.09
N PHE A 115 -10.09 -14.84 -0.69
CA PHE A 115 -9.95 -15.77 -1.81
C PHE A 115 -8.78 -16.71 -1.54
N ASP A 116 -8.85 -17.93 -2.07
CA ASP A 116 -7.80 -18.93 -1.86
C ASP A 116 -6.56 -18.61 -2.70
N THR A 117 -6.75 -17.96 -3.85
CA THR A 117 -5.67 -17.65 -4.79
C THR A 117 -5.74 -16.22 -5.35
N PRO A 118 -4.59 -15.60 -5.68
CA PRO A 118 -4.57 -14.34 -6.41
C PRO A 118 -5.27 -14.46 -7.77
N ASP A 119 -5.11 -15.58 -8.48
CA ASP A 119 -5.72 -15.77 -9.80
C ASP A 119 -7.25 -15.74 -9.72
N GLU A 120 -7.82 -16.39 -8.71
CA GLU A 120 -9.26 -16.33 -8.45
C GLU A 120 -9.71 -14.89 -8.19
N PHE A 121 -9.01 -14.17 -7.31
CA PHE A 121 -9.30 -12.77 -7.03
C PHE A 121 -9.25 -11.90 -8.31
N TYR A 122 -8.18 -11.97 -9.08
CA TYR A 122 -7.99 -11.16 -10.30
C TYR A 122 -8.85 -11.60 -11.49
N SER A 123 -9.40 -12.82 -11.47
CA SER A 123 -10.41 -13.27 -12.44
C SER A 123 -11.76 -12.59 -12.21
N LYS A 124 -12.10 -12.34 -10.93
CA LYS A 124 -13.38 -11.72 -10.51
C LYS A 124 -13.28 -10.20 -10.43
N HIS A 125 -12.13 -9.67 -10.02
CA HIS A 125 -11.92 -8.25 -9.75
C HIS A 125 -10.71 -7.72 -10.52
N GLN A 126 -10.93 -6.72 -11.36
CA GLN A 126 -9.88 -6.07 -12.14
C GLN A 126 -9.95 -4.56 -12.00
N GLN A 127 -8.79 -3.91 -12.04
CA GLN A 127 -8.74 -2.46 -12.09
C GLN A 127 -9.42 -1.98 -13.39
N LYS A 128 -10.50 -1.20 -13.24
CA LYS A 128 -11.20 -0.59 -14.36
C LYS A 128 -10.35 0.54 -14.97
N LEU A 129 -9.56 0.21 -15.99
CA LEU A 129 -8.79 1.17 -16.79
C LEU A 129 -9.16 1.03 -18.26
N ASN A 130 -9.39 2.15 -18.95
CA ASN A 130 -9.42 2.15 -20.41
C ASN A 130 -7.99 1.97 -20.96
N ALA A 131 -7.88 1.60 -22.24
CA ALA A 131 -6.59 1.32 -22.89
C ALA A 131 -5.60 2.48 -22.77
N PHE A 132 -6.07 3.72 -22.92
CA PHE A 132 -5.23 4.92 -22.79
C PHE A 132 -4.67 5.08 -21.37
N LYS A 133 -5.51 4.98 -20.33
CA LYS A 133 -5.05 5.07 -18.92
C LYS A 133 -4.10 3.93 -18.58
N ARG A 134 -4.35 2.72 -19.09
CA ARG A 134 -3.47 1.58 -18.92
C ARG A 134 -2.09 1.86 -19.53
N PHE A 135 -2.05 2.37 -20.77
CA PHE A 135 -0.81 2.74 -21.44
C PHE A 135 -0.06 3.85 -20.68
N ALA A 136 -0.74 4.94 -20.32
CA ALA A 136 -0.15 6.03 -19.56
C ALA A 136 0.40 5.56 -18.21
N PHE A 137 -0.33 4.68 -17.51
CA PHE A 137 0.14 4.12 -16.24
C PHE A 137 1.40 3.27 -16.42
N GLN A 138 1.39 2.36 -17.40
CA GLN A 138 2.50 1.45 -17.68
C GLN A 138 3.77 2.17 -18.17
N HIS A 139 3.64 3.23 -18.96
CA HIS A 139 4.82 3.87 -19.57
C HIS A 139 5.25 5.17 -18.89
N ILE A 140 4.40 5.80 -18.08
CA ILE A 140 4.68 7.11 -17.50
C ILE A 140 4.45 7.13 -16.00
N VAL A 141 3.21 6.92 -15.54
CA VAL A 141 2.83 7.18 -14.14
C VAL A 141 3.62 6.30 -13.17
N ARG A 142 3.78 5.01 -13.46
CA ARG A 142 4.52 4.11 -12.55
C ARG A 142 5.98 4.52 -12.37
N HIS A 143 6.61 5.06 -13.42
CA HIS A 143 8.02 5.48 -13.35
C HIS A 143 8.16 6.77 -12.55
N ILE A 144 7.25 7.73 -12.74
CA ILE A 144 7.21 8.96 -11.94
C ILE A 144 6.97 8.64 -10.46
N MET A 145 5.99 7.76 -10.19
CA MET A 145 5.66 7.32 -8.84
C MET A 145 6.87 6.64 -8.17
N ASN A 146 7.51 5.68 -8.85
CA ASN A 146 8.66 4.96 -8.31
C ASN A 146 9.85 5.90 -8.05
N ASN A 147 10.15 6.81 -8.98
CA ASN A 147 11.22 7.80 -8.79
C ASN A 147 10.95 8.71 -7.59
N ASN A 148 9.69 9.10 -7.38
CA ASN A 148 9.32 9.93 -6.24
C ASN A 148 9.42 9.17 -4.91
N VAL A 149 8.96 7.91 -4.87
CA VAL A 149 9.13 7.02 -3.72
C VAL A 149 10.61 6.85 -3.39
N GLU A 150 11.43 6.57 -4.39
CA GLU A 150 12.88 6.42 -4.24
C GLU A 150 13.55 7.71 -3.75
N ARG A 151 13.16 8.86 -4.30
CA ARG A 151 13.66 10.18 -3.86
C ARG A 151 13.38 10.40 -2.37
N ILE A 152 12.16 10.13 -1.90
CA ILE A 152 11.81 10.29 -0.48
C ILE A 152 12.59 9.27 0.38
N ARG A 153 12.64 8.00 -0.05
CA ARG A 153 13.40 6.94 0.63
C ARG A 153 14.88 7.32 0.83
N ASN A 154 15.49 7.91 -0.20
CA ASN A 154 16.92 8.19 -0.26
C ASN A 154 17.31 9.61 0.18
N LYS A 155 16.36 10.47 0.56
CA LYS A 155 16.68 11.84 1.01
C LYS A 155 17.67 11.81 2.17
N SER A 156 18.84 12.42 1.98
CA SER A 156 19.79 12.70 3.05
C SER A 156 19.22 13.77 3.99
N VAL A 157 19.58 13.68 5.28
CA VAL A 157 18.99 14.51 6.37
C VAL A 157 19.34 16.01 6.23
N THR A 158 20.22 16.38 5.30
CA THR A 158 20.83 17.71 5.21
C THR A 158 20.07 18.77 4.41
N ASN A 159 19.00 18.43 3.70
CA ASN A 159 18.31 19.38 2.79
C ASN A 159 16.91 19.85 3.27
N LEU A 160 16.61 19.77 4.57
CA LEU A 160 15.32 20.22 5.14
C LEU A 160 15.39 21.57 5.86
N LYS A 161 16.45 22.35 5.66
CA LYS A 161 16.49 23.77 6.03
C LYS A 161 17.18 24.55 4.93
N ASN A 162 16.37 25.20 4.09
CA ASN A 162 16.61 26.48 3.45
C ASN A 162 15.25 27.03 3.01
#